data_AF-A0A0Q0J351-F1
#
_entry.id   AF-A0A0Q0J351-F1
#
_cell.length_a   1.000
_cell.length_b   1.000
_cell.length_c   1.000
_cell.angle_alpha   90.00
_cell.angle_beta   90.00
_cell.angle_gamma   90.00
#
_symmetry.space_group_name_H-M   'P 1'
#
loop_
_entity.id
_entity.type
_entity.pdbx_description
1 polymer ?
#
loop_
_entity_poly.entity_id
_entity_poly.type
_entity_poly.pdbx_seq_one_letter_code
_entity_poly.pdbx_strand_id
1 'polypeptide(L)'
;MRAIKGLLYIAASVVVLYPLWGLIQPASYLTEIVEVYPFAGDANEAQVRVAAGLLLLSNTVMGLSLVSIAGFIARPTSIHLLKLSALLLITYPFLLTVVEVFSAKALSSHLEASAVTVEFSAMKLFYVIFGIGLLGVFKTISLNDVTKA
;
A
#
# COMPACT_ATOMS: atom_id res chain seq x y z
N MET A 1 13.89 17.28 -10.70
CA MET A 1 12.47 16.90 -10.90
C MET A 1 12.24 15.63 -11.73
N ARG A 2 12.90 15.42 -12.88
CA ARG A 2 12.70 14.20 -13.69
C ARG A 2 13.07 12.91 -12.93
N ALA A 3 14.18 12.91 -12.20
CA ALA A 3 14.62 11.78 -11.38
C ALA A 3 13.59 11.38 -10.31
N ILE A 4 13.03 12.35 -9.57
CA ILE A 4 12.02 12.10 -8.52
C ILE A 4 10.77 11.42 -9.10
N LYS A 5 10.27 11.91 -10.25
CA LYS A 5 9.13 11.29 -10.92
C LYS A 5 9.43 9.85 -11.37
N GLY A 6 10.60 9.64 -11.96
CA GLY A 6 11.05 8.31 -12.36
C GLY A 6 11.13 7.35 -11.17
N LEU A 7 11.70 7.79 -10.05
CA LEU A 7 11.78 7.02 -8.82
C LEU A 7 10.40 6.64 -8.28
N LEU A 8 9.44 7.56 -8.29
CA LEU A 8 8.07 7.28 -7.83
C LEU A 8 7.36 6.25 -8.71
N TYR A 9 7.52 6.33 -10.04
CA TYR A 9 6.95 5.33 -10.95
C TYR A 9 7.59 3.97 -10.77
N ILE A 10 8.92 3.91 -10.65
CA ILE A 10 9.65 2.66 -10.41
C ILE A 10 9.23 2.05 -9.07
N ALA A 11 9.16 2.85 -8.01
CA ALA A 11 8.72 2.39 -6.70
C ALA A 11 7.28 1.87 -6.75
N ALA A 12 6.37 2.57 -7.44
CA ALA A 12 5.00 2.10 -7.64
C ALA A 12 4.97 0.74 -8.36
N SER A 13 5.76 0.59 -9.42
CA SER A 13 5.86 -0.69 -10.15
C SER A 13 6.39 -1.80 -9.24
N VAL A 14 7.49 -1.58 -8.52
CA VAL A 14 8.08 -2.59 -7.62
C VAL A 14 7.06 -3.01 -6.56
N VAL A 15 6.42 -2.06 -5.87
CA VAL A 15 5.46 -2.33 -4.80
C VAL A 15 4.26 -3.15 -5.31
N VAL A 16 3.73 -2.84 -6.50
CA VAL A 16 2.58 -3.54 -7.07
C VAL A 16 2.95 -4.89 -7.66
N LEU A 17 4.12 -5.00 -8.29
CA LEU A 17 4.55 -6.25 -8.93
C LEU A 17 5.05 -7.27 -7.91
N TYR A 18 5.54 -6.84 -6.74
CA TYR A 18 6.11 -7.76 -5.74
C TYR A 18 5.16 -8.90 -5.32
N PRO A 19 3.89 -8.65 -4.98
CA PRO A 19 2.97 -9.73 -4.61
C PRO A 19 2.55 -10.63 -5.77
N LEU A 20 2.73 -10.21 -7.04
CA LEU A 20 2.46 -11.07 -8.19
C LEU A 20 3.38 -12.29 -8.21
N TRP A 21 4.59 -12.19 -7.64
CA TRP A 21 5.47 -13.33 -7.45
C TRP A 21 4.79 -14.45 -6.65
N GLY A 22 4.07 -14.12 -5.58
CA GLY A 22 3.31 -15.08 -4.79
C GLY A 22 2.09 -15.69 -5.48
N LEU A 23 1.56 -15.03 -6.51
CA LEU A 23 0.48 -15.58 -7.34
C LEU A 23 1.01 -16.58 -8.38
N ILE A 24 2.20 -16.32 -8.94
CA ILE A 24 2.79 -17.11 -10.02
C ILE A 24 3.62 -18.27 -9.46
N GLN A 25 4.40 -18.02 -8.41
CA GLN A 25 5.31 -18.98 -7.77
C GLN A 25 5.11 -18.95 -6.23
N PRO A 26 3.98 -19.46 -5.73
CA PRO A 26 3.65 -19.43 -4.30
C PRO A 26 4.70 -20.15 -3.43
N ALA A 27 5.23 -21.29 -3.87
CA ALA A 27 6.22 -22.05 -3.10
C ALA A 27 7.49 -21.24 -2.82
N SER A 28 7.99 -20.47 -3.79
CA SER A 28 9.16 -19.61 -3.60
C SER A 28 8.84 -18.33 -2.84
N TYR A 29 7.60 -17.85 -2.88
CA TYR A 29 7.16 -16.66 -2.15
C TYR A 29 6.85 -16.96 -0.67
N LEU A 30 6.67 -18.23 -0.31
CA LEU A 30 6.41 -18.64 1.07
C LEU A 30 7.51 -18.17 2.03
N THR A 31 8.78 -18.17 1.59
CA THR A 31 9.90 -17.69 2.42
C THR A 31 9.70 -16.24 2.84
N GLU A 32 9.24 -15.38 1.93
CA GLU A 32 8.93 -13.97 2.21
C GLU A 32 7.74 -13.83 3.16
N ILE A 33 6.71 -14.67 2.97
CA ILE A 33 5.55 -14.66 3.85
C ILE A 33 5.93 -15.06 5.28
N VAL A 34 6.83 -16.04 5.44
CA VAL A 34 7.25 -16.54 6.76
C VAL A 34 8.05 -15.50 7.55
N GLU A 35 8.76 -14.58 6.88
CA GLU A 35 9.42 -13.46 7.57
C GLU A 35 8.42 -12.54 8.30
N VAL A 36 7.22 -12.38 7.73
CA VAL A 36 6.15 -11.55 8.29
C VAL A 36 5.18 -12.36 9.16
N TYR A 37 4.93 -13.60 8.77
CA TYR A 37 4.01 -14.54 9.43
C TYR A 37 4.77 -15.85 9.76
N PRO A 38 5.54 -15.90 10.85
CA PRO A 38 6.37 -17.08 11.17
C PRO A 38 5.59 -18.40 11.30
N PHE A 39 4.30 -18.32 11.65
CA PHE A 39 3.40 -19.47 11.76
C PHE A 39 2.93 -20.03 10.41
N ALA A 40 3.24 -19.36 9.29
CA ALA A 40 2.80 -19.76 7.96
C ALA A 40 3.68 -20.85 7.32
N GLY A 41 4.68 -21.40 8.03
CA GLY A 41 5.67 -22.32 7.47
C GLY A 41 5.10 -23.54 6.73
N ASP A 42 3.93 -24.02 7.15
CA ASP A 42 3.24 -25.17 6.53
C ASP A 42 2.05 -24.75 5.64
N ALA A 43 1.95 -23.46 5.29
CA ALA A 43 0.89 -22.98 4.42
C ALA A 43 1.02 -23.58 3.00
N ASN A 44 -0.07 -24.11 2.48
CA ASN A 44 -0.13 -24.64 1.13
C ASN A 44 -0.15 -23.52 0.08
N GLU A 45 0.10 -23.88 -1.18
CA GLU A 45 0.17 -22.92 -2.28
C GLU A 45 -1.12 -22.08 -2.44
N ALA A 46 -2.29 -22.64 -2.17
CA ALA A 46 -3.54 -21.91 -2.29
C ALA A 46 -3.66 -20.82 -1.22
N GLN A 47 -3.28 -21.11 0.03
CA GLN A 47 -3.23 -20.13 1.12
C GLN A 47 -2.23 -19.01 0.80
N VAL A 48 -1.06 -19.35 0.26
CA VAL A 48 -0.07 -18.36 -0.18
C VAL A 48 -0.61 -17.46 -1.29
N ARG A 49 -1.29 -18.03 -2.31
CA ARG A 49 -1.90 -17.23 -3.39
C ARG A 49 -2.97 -16.27 -2.86
N VAL A 50 -3.78 -16.70 -1.90
CA VAL A 50 -4.78 -15.83 -1.26
C VAL A 50 -4.10 -14.68 -0.53
N ALA A 51 -3.10 -14.95 0.30
CA ALA A 51 -2.34 -13.91 1.01
C ALA A 51 -1.65 -12.94 0.04
N ALA A 52 -0.99 -13.45 -1.01
CA ALA A 52 -0.36 -12.63 -2.05
C ALA A 52 -1.38 -11.76 -2.80
N GLY A 53 -2.57 -12.30 -3.10
CA GLY A 53 -3.66 -11.54 -3.71
C GLY A 53 -4.21 -10.44 -2.81
N LEU A 54 -4.32 -10.69 -1.51
CA LEU A 54 -4.73 -9.66 -0.53
C LEU A 54 -3.66 -8.55 -0.42
N LEU A 55 -2.38 -8.91 -0.37
CA LEU A 55 -1.26 -7.96 -0.37
C LEU A 55 -1.22 -7.10 -1.64
N LEU A 56 -1.56 -7.68 -2.80
CA LEU A 56 -1.68 -6.96 -4.05
C LEU A 56 -2.70 -5.81 -3.95
N LEU A 57 -3.81 -5.99 -3.24
CA LEU A 57 -4.82 -4.94 -3.06
C LEU A 57 -4.26 -3.74 -2.29
N SER A 58 -3.63 -3.97 -1.14
CA SER A 58 -3.02 -2.87 -0.37
C SER A 58 -1.88 -2.21 -1.12
N ASN A 59 -1.04 -3.00 -1.82
CA ASN A 59 0.08 -2.48 -2.59
C ASN A 59 -0.37 -1.68 -3.81
N THR A 60 -1.51 -2.03 -4.42
CA THR A 60 -2.13 -1.24 -5.49
C THR A 60 -2.54 0.14 -5.00
N VAL A 61 -3.14 0.24 -3.81
CA VAL A 61 -3.49 1.54 -3.21
C VAL A 61 -2.24 2.40 -2.97
N MET A 62 -1.18 1.80 -2.43
CA MET A 62 0.11 2.50 -2.25
C MET A 62 0.69 2.95 -3.60
N GLY A 63 0.75 2.05 -4.59
CA GLY A 63 1.27 2.32 -5.92
C GLY A 63 0.50 3.44 -6.64
N LEU A 64 -0.83 3.44 -6.55
CA LEU A 64 -1.68 4.50 -7.08
C LEU A 64 -1.40 5.85 -6.41
N SER A 65 -1.09 5.85 -5.11
CA SER A 65 -0.70 7.08 -4.41
C SER A 65 0.60 7.64 -5.01
N LEU A 66 1.62 6.79 -5.21
CA LEU A 66 2.93 7.19 -5.75
C LEU A 66 2.81 7.69 -7.19
N VAL A 67 2.00 7.00 -8.01
CA VAL A 67 1.67 7.42 -9.38
C VAL A 67 0.95 8.77 -9.39
N SER A 68 0.05 9.01 -8.45
CA SER A 68 -0.68 10.27 -8.33
C SER A 68 0.25 11.43 -7.91
N ILE A 69 1.17 11.20 -6.97
CA ILE A 69 2.23 12.18 -6.61
C ILE A 69 3.10 12.48 -7.83
N ALA A 70 3.58 11.45 -8.53
CA ALA A 70 4.42 11.61 -9.71
C ALA A 70 3.68 12.39 -10.82
N GLY A 71 2.38 12.10 -10.99
CA GLY A 71 1.50 12.80 -11.92
C GLY A 71 1.33 14.29 -11.56
N PHE A 72 1.14 14.61 -10.28
CA PHE A 72 1.09 16.00 -9.80
C PHE A 72 2.43 16.72 -10.01
N ILE A 73 3.57 16.10 -9.69
CA ILE A 73 4.90 16.68 -9.96
C ILE A 73 5.12 16.90 -11.46
N ALA A 74 4.56 16.03 -12.31
CA ALA A 74 4.62 16.20 -13.77
C ALA A 74 3.75 17.35 -14.27
N ARG A 75 2.57 17.53 -13.67
CA ARG A 75 1.55 18.52 -14.06
C ARG A 75 0.96 19.18 -12.80
N PRO A 76 1.63 20.20 -12.24
CA PRO A 76 1.22 20.83 -10.98
C PRO A 76 -0.17 21.50 -11.02
N THR A 77 -0.71 21.76 -12.22
CA THR A 77 -2.08 22.25 -12.41
C THR A 77 -3.15 21.19 -12.08
N SER A 78 -2.78 19.91 -12.02
CA SER A 78 -3.69 18.80 -11.74
C SER A 78 -3.82 18.56 -10.22
N ILE A 79 -4.33 19.55 -9.49
CA ILE A 79 -4.44 19.52 -8.01
C ILE A 79 -5.27 18.34 -7.48
N HIS A 80 -6.18 17.79 -8.29
CA HIS A 80 -6.96 16.61 -7.94
C HIS A 80 -6.09 15.36 -7.74
N LEU A 81 -4.95 15.24 -8.42
CA LEU A 81 -4.00 14.15 -8.23
C LEU A 81 -3.34 14.21 -6.84
N LEU A 82 -3.06 15.42 -6.36
CA LEU A 82 -2.53 15.62 -5.01
C LEU A 82 -3.57 15.22 -3.95
N LYS A 83 -4.83 15.65 -4.13
CA LYS A 83 -5.95 15.23 -3.26
C LYS A 83 -6.15 13.71 -3.27
N LEU A 84 -6.14 13.09 -4.46
CA LEU A 84 -6.29 11.65 -4.60
C LEU A 84 -5.17 10.91 -3.87
N SER A 85 -3.92 11.28 -4.09
CA SER A 85 -2.78 10.68 -3.38
C SER A 85 -2.93 10.80 -1.87
N ALA A 86 -3.36 11.97 -1.40
CA ALA A 86 -3.50 12.23 0.02
C ALA A 86 -4.55 11.32 0.68
N LEU A 87 -5.71 11.15 0.02
CA LEU A 87 -6.75 10.23 0.47
C LEU A 87 -6.27 8.77 0.45
N LEU A 88 -5.60 8.35 -0.63
CA LEU A 88 -5.05 6.98 -0.73
C LEU A 88 -4.07 6.67 0.42
N LEU A 89 -3.19 7.62 0.77
CA LEU A 89 -2.22 7.46 1.86
C LEU A 89 -2.89 7.41 3.24
N ILE A 90 -3.94 8.21 3.46
CA ILE A 90 -4.72 8.17 4.71
C ILE A 90 -5.45 6.84 4.84
N THR A 91 -6.03 6.32 3.75
CA THR A 91 -6.79 5.06 3.77
C THR A 91 -5.90 3.82 3.81
N TYR A 92 -4.68 3.90 3.26
CA TYR A 92 -3.78 2.74 3.11
C TYR A 92 -3.54 1.96 4.41
N PRO A 93 -3.23 2.57 5.58
CA PRO A 93 -3.00 1.83 6.82
C PRO A 93 -4.21 1.02 7.32
N PHE A 94 -5.43 1.53 7.06
CA PHE A 94 -6.66 0.83 7.43
C PHE A 94 -6.89 -0.37 6.51
N LEU A 95 -6.70 -0.18 5.20
CA LEU A 95 -6.76 -1.27 4.24
C LEU A 95 -5.68 -2.33 4.52
N LEU A 96 -4.46 -1.91 4.82
CA LEU A 96 -3.36 -2.81 5.16
C LEU A 96 -3.70 -3.63 6.40
N THR A 97 -4.27 -3.02 7.45
CA THR A 97 -4.71 -3.76 8.65
C THR A 97 -5.77 -4.80 8.33
N VAL A 98 -6.73 -4.47 7.44
CA VAL A 98 -7.72 -5.44 6.96
C VAL A 98 -7.03 -6.58 6.21
N VAL A 99 -6.13 -6.26 5.28
CA VAL A 99 -5.33 -7.24 4.52
C VAL A 99 -4.52 -8.15 5.43
N GLU A 100 -3.87 -7.61 6.46
CA GLU A 100 -3.09 -8.38 7.43
C GLU A 100 -3.95 -9.38 8.19
N VAL A 101 -5.14 -8.95 8.66
CA VAL A 101 -6.09 -9.83 9.36
C VAL A 101 -6.55 -10.97 8.47
N PHE A 102 -6.94 -10.67 7.22
CA PHE A 102 -7.41 -11.70 6.29
C PHE A 102 -6.28 -12.62 5.80
N SER A 103 -5.08 -12.08 5.60
CA SER A 103 -3.90 -12.87 5.22
C SER A 103 -3.49 -13.81 6.34
N ALA A 104 -3.41 -13.31 7.58
CA ALA A 104 -3.14 -14.12 8.76
C ALA A 104 -4.15 -15.27 8.89
N LYS A 105 -5.45 -14.98 8.78
CA LYS A 105 -6.52 -16.00 8.80
C LYS A 105 -6.41 -17.02 7.67
N ALA A 106 -6.08 -16.58 6.45
CA ALA A 106 -5.92 -17.49 5.32
C ALA A 106 -4.73 -18.42 5.52
N LEU A 107 -3.62 -17.89 6.01
CA LEU A 107 -2.39 -18.64 6.27
C LEU A 107 -2.51 -19.57 7.48
N SER A 108 -3.22 -19.17 8.54
CA SER A 108 -3.40 -19.96 9.76
C SER A 108 -4.60 -20.92 9.71
N SER A 109 -5.34 -21.01 8.61
CA SER A 109 -6.59 -21.81 8.55
C SER A 109 -6.38 -23.31 8.77
N HIS A 110 -5.13 -23.79 8.73
CA HIS A 110 -4.73 -25.15 9.04
C HIS A 110 -4.38 -25.37 10.53
N LEU A 111 -4.33 -24.31 11.34
CA LEU A 111 -3.96 -24.34 12.76
C LEU A 111 -5.21 -24.27 13.64
N GLU A 112 -5.24 -25.05 14.73
CA GLU A 112 -6.38 -25.07 15.68
C GLU A 112 -6.51 -23.75 16.48
N ALA A 113 -5.41 -23.01 16.66
CA ALA A 113 -5.39 -21.72 17.32
C ALA A 113 -4.76 -20.66 16.41
N SER A 114 -5.60 -19.86 15.75
CA SER A 114 -5.15 -18.73 14.94
C SER A 114 -4.94 -17.49 15.81
N ALA A 115 -3.69 -17.13 16.12
CA ALA A 115 -3.37 -15.84 16.71
C ALA A 115 -3.36 -14.76 15.62
N VAL A 116 -4.44 -13.97 15.55
CA VAL A 116 -4.45 -12.75 14.73
C VAL A 116 -3.93 -11.61 15.59
N THR A 117 -2.74 -11.11 15.29
CA THR A 117 -2.20 -9.90 15.89
C THR A 117 -2.49 -8.71 14.97
N VAL A 118 -3.11 -7.68 15.54
CA VAL A 118 -3.28 -6.39 14.85
C VAL A 118 -2.18 -5.48 15.33
N GLU A 119 -1.24 -5.14 14.45
CA GLU A 119 -0.17 -4.21 14.78
C GLU A 119 -0.57 -2.77 14.45
N PHE A 120 -0.52 -1.88 15.44
CA PHE A 120 -0.52 -0.44 15.22
C PHE A 120 0.92 0.06 15.29
N SER A 121 1.48 0.43 14.15
CA SER A 121 2.90 0.79 14.03
C SER A 121 3.11 2.26 13.69
N ALA A 122 4.30 2.77 14.01
CA ALA A 122 4.73 4.10 13.61
C ALA A 122 4.71 4.27 12.07
N MET A 123 4.98 3.20 11.32
CA MET A 123 4.90 3.19 9.86
C MET A 123 3.47 3.43 9.36
N LYS A 124 2.46 2.79 9.96
CA LYS A 124 1.06 3.03 9.63
C LYS A 124 0.67 4.49 9.90
N LEU A 125 1.08 5.04 11.04
CA LEU A 125 0.82 6.44 11.37
C LEU A 125 1.55 7.42 10.43
N PHE A 126 2.77 7.09 10.00
CA PHE A 126 3.55 7.90 9.08
C PHE A 126 2.80 8.14 7.76
N TYR A 127 2.17 7.12 7.18
CA TYR A 127 1.37 7.29 5.97
C TYR A 127 0.16 8.20 6.17
N VAL A 128 -0.52 8.11 7.33
CA VAL A 128 -1.62 9.01 7.67
C VAL A 128 -1.13 10.46 7.75
N ILE A 129 -0.04 10.70 8.49
CA ILE A 129 0.52 12.06 8.65
C ILE A 129 0.97 12.61 7.30
N PHE A 130 1.63 11.79 6.47
CA PHE A 130 2.07 12.20 5.14
C PHE A 130 0.87 12.56 4.25
N GLY A 131 -0.18 11.75 4.26
CA GLY A 131 -1.43 12.07 3.56
C GLY A 131 -2.10 13.35 4.06
N ILE A 132 -2.17 13.59 5.37
CA ILE A 132 -2.67 14.85 5.94
C ILE A 132 -1.83 16.05 5.47
N GLY A 133 -0.50 15.89 5.42
CA GLY A 133 0.40 16.91 4.88
C GLY A 133 0.08 17.27 3.42
N LEU A 134 -0.14 16.26 2.56
CA LEU A 134 -0.54 16.49 1.17
C LEU A 134 -1.92 17.14 1.05
N LEU A 135 -2.88 16.80 1.92
CA LEU A 135 -4.18 17.49 1.99
C LEU A 135 -4.02 18.97 2.37
N GLY A 136 -3.12 19.28 3.30
CA GLY A 136 -2.78 20.65 3.68
C GLY A 136 -2.28 21.45 2.48
N VAL A 137 -1.32 20.89 1.72
CA VAL A 137 -0.79 21.52 0.49
C VAL A 137 -1.90 21.72 -0.54
N PHE A 138 -2.74 20.70 -0.78
CA PHE A 138 -3.90 20.82 -1.68
C PHE A 138 -4.82 21.98 -1.27
N LYS A 139 -5.16 22.09 0.01
CA LYS A 139 -6.05 23.15 0.52
C LYS A 139 -5.44 24.53 0.31
N THR A 140 -4.13 24.71 0.56
CA THR A 140 -3.44 25.98 0.34
C THR A 140 -3.44 26.39 -1.13
N ILE A 141 -3.14 25.46 -2.05
CA ILE A 141 -3.16 25.75 -3.49
C ILE A 141 -4.58 26.12 -3.94
N SER A 142 -5.58 25.33 -3.54
CA SER A 142 -6.98 25.57 -3.92
C SER A 142 -7.52 26.90 -3.42
N LEU A 143 -7.13 27.36 -2.22
CA LEU A 143 -7.54 28.67 -1.70
C LEU A 143 -6.92 29.82 -2.48
N ASN A 144 -5.65 29.68 -2.89
CA ASN A 144 -4.93 30.69 -3.66
C ASN A 144 -5.45 30.84 -5.10
N ASP A 145 -6.03 29.78 -5.68
CA ASP A 145 -6.68 29.86 -6.99
C ASP A 145 -8.03 30.59 -6.91
N VAL A 146 -8.78 30.43 -5.81
CA VAL A 146 -10.06 31.13 -5.57
C VAL A 146 -9.84 32.63 -5.34
N THR A 147 -8.76 33.04 -4.69
CA THR A 147 -8.47 34.46 -4.44
C THR A 147 -7.90 35.21 -5.64
N LYS A 148 -7.52 34.50 -6.71
CA LYS A 148 -6.99 35.08 -7.96
C LYS A 148 -8.00 35.14 -9.11
N ALA A 149 -9.16 34.51 -8.95
CA ALA A 149 -10.27 34.51 -9.91
C ALA A 149 -11.28 35.62 -9.59
#